data_AF-A0A024UDP2-F1
#
_entry.id   AF-A0A024UDP2-F1
#
_cell.length_a   1.000
_cell.length_b   1.000
_cell.length_c   1.000
_cell.angle_alpha   90.00
_cell.angle_beta   90.00
_cell.angle_gamma   90.00
#
_symmetry.space_group_name_H-M   'P 1'
#
loop_
_entity.id
_entity.type
_entity.pdbx_description
1 polymer ?
#
loop_
_entity_poly.entity_id
_entity_poly.type
_entity_poly.pdbx_seq_one_letter_code
_entity_poly.pdbx_strand_id
1 'polypeptide(L)'
;MSDTNPPLLPTQTDSVVPPAFVQSNGSGRSSSMRCILVTVLFLAVVQLTILAYVYDMDTAQVHQVALSWHEHMFGGTSSHGAGQHDDDLMIGPSSQFTIAAPGDTASFVRATVLYLPSYTPKFEDEFRWFRRSWIEMQKYEPVSWRTDIVVYSDGPLPVLEQLNCSMTSRRTTRNEPNRCILYTNYTSVFSTAFPYKFADSVNVVGLNGTDLDAYDWILRTDIDTFLTPAFATWKPPTMVVGRGMYSFPDYSTGERLESIISKLNMTATTIDNVGSTWYGPTALLRTCANLSVAIMQYLYANEFTAEEKSPEYGIQGWPNWHIGVVSMYGGHIAINHCTRNVAVTKDDSMLDFPTSSSESPALHAHLHTWQNNLRFSKFSFHVGEYKNEDITKLRPYETILDYAMYMALDSRPKTARPLRI
;
A
#
# COMPACT_ATOMS: atom_id res chain seq x y z
N MET A 1 -19.87 61.29 -15.14
CA MET A 1 -18.52 61.88 -15.15
C MET A 1 -17.58 60.82 -14.60
N SER A 2 -16.70 60.14 -15.32
CA SER A 2 -16.27 60.10 -16.73
C SER A 2 -15.33 58.87 -16.77
N ASP A 3 -15.74 57.75 -17.37
CA ASP A 3 -15.24 57.22 -18.65
C ASP A 3 -13.76 57.51 -18.98
N THR A 4 -12.96 56.44 -19.18
CA THR A 4 -12.33 56.04 -20.46
C THR A 4 -11.08 55.15 -20.28
N ASN A 5 -11.10 53.96 -20.89
CA ASN A 5 -9.93 53.27 -21.47
C ASN A 5 -9.85 53.67 -22.97
N PRO A 6 -8.84 53.25 -23.76
CA PRO A 6 -7.36 53.35 -23.68
C PRO A 6 -6.83 54.06 -24.96
N PRO A 7 -5.54 53.94 -25.34
CA PRO A 7 -5.26 53.85 -26.78
C PRO A 7 -4.19 52.83 -27.23
N LEU A 8 -4.29 52.56 -28.54
CA LEU A 8 -3.67 51.55 -29.40
C LEU A 8 -2.23 51.85 -29.87
N LEU A 9 -1.60 50.80 -30.41
CA LEU A 9 -0.37 50.74 -31.24
C LEU A 9 -0.27 51.80 -32.35
N PRO A 10 0.93 51.91 -32.97
CA PRO A 10 0.98 51.74 -34.42
C PRO A 10 2.07 50.79 -34.96
N THR A 11 1.75 50.36 -36.18
CA THR A 11 2.28 49.38 -37.15
C THR A 11 3.63 49.69 -37.83
N GLN A 12 4.41 48.62 -38.04
CA GLN A 12 5.00 48.10 -39.30
C GLN A 12 5.34 49.05 -40.47
N THR A 13 6.55 48.88 -41.03
CA THR A 13 6.81 49.00 -42.49
C THR A 13 7.91 48.04 -42.96
N ASP A 14 7.60 47.41 -44.10
CA ASP A 14 8.34 46.42 -44.89
C ASP A 14 9.50 47.00 -45.73
N SER A 15 10.41 46.12 -46.19
CA SER A 15 11.20 46.30 -47.43
C SER A 15 11.70 44.97 -48.03
N VAL A 16 10.92 44.38 -48.95
CA VAL A 16 11.23 43.94 -50.35
C VAL A 16 12.56 43.18 -50.70
N VAL A 17 12.49 41.82 -50.75
CA VAL A 17 12.71 40.78 -51.83
C VAL A 17 13.39 41.16 -53.20
N PRO A 18 13.96 40.27 -54.08
CA PRO A 18 14.98 39.16 -54.08
C PRO A 18 16.03 39.33 -55.26
N PRO A 19 16.62 38.32 -55.99
CA PRO A 19 16.80 36.84 -55.83
C PRO A 19 18.21 36.27 -56.14
N ALA A 20 18.46 35.00 -55.77
CA ALA A 20 19.30 34.07 -56.58
C ALA A 20 19.06 32.60 -56.20
N PHE A 21 18.81 31.78 -57.22
CA PHE A 21 18.78 30.31 -57.25
C PHE A 21 20.15 29.69 -56.96
N VAL A 22 20.22 28.60 -56.18
CA VAL A 22 21.02 27.39 -56.47
C VAL A 22 20.38 26.18 -55.75
N GLN A 23 20.04 25.14 -56.51
CA GLN A 23 19.72 23.79 -56.02
C GLN A 23 20.98 23.08 -55.51
N SER A 24 20.90 22.37 -54.38
CA SER A 24 21.67 21.13 -54.23
C SER A 24 20.95 20.13 -53.30
N ASN A 25 20.86 18.91 -53.81
CA ASN A 25 20.34 17.70 -53.17
C ASN A 25 21.26 17.24 -52.01
N GLY A 26 20.73 16.42 -51.09
CA GLY A 26 21.54 15.38 -50.46
C GLY A 26 21.22 15.06 -49.00
N SER A 27 20.44 14.01 -48.81
CA SER A 27 20.32 13.14 -47.64
C SER A 27 21.55 13.12 -46.69
N GLY A 28 21.39 13.55 -45.44
CA GLY A 28 22.50 13.53 -44.47
C GLY A 28 22.14 13.50 -42.98
N ARG A 29 20.93 13.05 -42.59
CA ARG A 29 20.50 13.12 -41.18
C ARG A 29 20.15 11.78 -40.49
N SER A 30 20.38 10.64 -41.16
CA SER A 30 20.04 9.31 -40.61
C SER A 30 21.24 8.55 -39.99
N SER A 31 22.48 8.88 -40.37
CA SER A 31 23.67 8.11 -39.95
C SER A 31 24.15 8.41 -38.52
N SER A 32 23.99 9.65 -38.05
CA SER A 32 24.54 10.07 -36.75
C SER A 32 23.79 9.45 -35.57
N MET A 33 22.46 9.38 -35.66
CA MET A 33 21.62 8.82 -34.59
C MET A 33 21.79 7.30 -34.46
N ARG A 34 21.98 6.59 -35.57
CA ARG A 34 22.29 5.15 -35.57
C ARG A 34 23.67 4.86 -34.95
N CYS A 35 24.67 5.70 -35.23
CA CYS A 35 26.00 5.55 -34.65
C CYS A 35 25.99 5.75 -33.12
N ILE A 36 25.23 6.74 -32.64
CA ILE A 36 25.05 7.00 -31.21
C ILE A 36 24.31 5.84 -30.53
N LEU A 37 23.21 5.34 -31.11
CA LEU A 37 22.47 4.20 -30.57
C LEU A 37 23.32 2.94 -30.50
N VAL A 38 24.10 2.63 -31.54
CA VAL A 38 25.01 1.46 -31.55
C VAL A 38 26.10 1.61 -30.48
N THR A 39 26.64 2.82 -30.30
CA THR A 39 27.67 3.08 -29.28
C THR A 39 27.12 2.93 -27.87
N VAL A 40 25.92 3.44 -27.60
CA VAL A 40 25.25 3.29 -26.30
C VAL A 40 24.91 1.83 -26.02
N LEU A 41 24.41 1.10 -27.02
CA LEU A 41 24.09 -0.33 -26.87
C LEU A 41 25.36 -1.15 -26.58
N PHE A 42 26.45 -0.85 -27.28
CA PHE A 42 27.74 -1.50 -27.06
C PHE A 42 28.28 -1.25 -25.65
N LEU A 43 28.22 -0.01 -25.17
CA LEU A 43 28.65 0.33 -23.80
C LEU A 43 27.78 -0.37 -22.74
N ALA A 44 26.46 -0.45 -22.96
CA ALA A 44 25.56 -1.17 -22.06
C ALA A 44 25.88 -2.67 -21.99
N VAL A 45 26.15 -3.31 -23.14
CA VAL A 45 26.53 -4.73 -23.19
C VAL A 45 27.86 -4.98 -22.49
N VAL A 46 28.87 -4.12 -22.71
CA VAL A 46 30.17 -4.22 -22.03
C VAL A 46 30.00 -4.07 -20.52
N GLN A 47 29.21 -3.09 -20.06
CA GLN A 47 28.97 -2.87 -18.64
C GLN A 47 28.22 -4.04 -17.98
N LEU A 48 27.22 -4.60 -18.66
CA LEU A 48 26.50 -5.79 -18.18
C LEU A 48 27.39 -7.03 -18.14
N THR A 49 28.30 -7.19 -19.09
CA THR A 49 29.25 -8.32 -19.12
C THR A 49 30.27 -8.21 -17.98
N ILE A 50 30.77 -6.99 -17.70
CA ILE A 50 31.66 -6.74 -16.56
C ILE A 50 30.94 -7.00 -15.24
N LEU A 51 29.70 -6.55 -15.09
CA LEU A 51 28.89 -6.82 -13.90
C LEU A 51 28.63 -8.33 -13.72
N ALA A 52 28.28 -9.04 -14.79
CA ALA A 52 28.08 -10.49 -14.72
C ALA A 52 29.35 -11.24 -14.31
N TYR A 53 30.52 -10.80 -14.78
CA TYR A 53 31.83 -11.37 -14.41
C TYR A 53 32.24 -11.04 -12.98
N VAL A 54 32.03 -9.81 -12.51
CA VAL A 54 32.38 -9.38 -11.15
C VAL A 54 31.52 -10.06 -10.09
N TYR A 55 30.25 -10.36 -10.41
CA TYR A 55 29.29 -10.94 -9.47
C TYR A 55 29.06 -12.45 -9.67
N ASP A 56 29.88 -13.12 -10.47
CA ASP A 56 29.80 -14.56 -10.77
C ASP A 56 28.38 -15.01 -11.12
N MET A 57 27.69 -14.20 -11.93
CA MET A 57 26.29 -14.42 -12.27
C MET A 57 26.17 -15.56 -13.28
N ASP A 58 25.38 -16.58 -12.93
CA ASP A 58 25.06 -17.68 -13.84
C ASP A 58 24.25 -17.14 -15.05
N THR A 59 24.94 -17.00 -16.18
CA THR A 59 24.37 -16.52 -17.44
C THR A 59 23.19 -17.38 -17.94
N ALA A 60 23.11 -18.65 -17.54
CA ALA A 60 21.98 -19.52 -17.85
C ALA A 60 20.71 -19.09 -17.08
N GLN A 61 20.83 -18.68 -15.81
CA GLN A 61 19.71 -18.13 -15.04
C GLN A 61 19.22 -16.79 -15.61
N VAL A 62 20.13 -15.91 -16.00
CA VAL A 62 19.76 -14.60 -16.59
C VAL A 62 19.03 -14.80 -17.93
N HIS A 63 19.47 -15.74 -18.75
CA HIS A 63 18.80 -16.08 -20.01
C HIS A 63 17.40 -16.67 -19.78
N GLN A 64 17.23 -17.54 -18.78
CA GLN A 64 15.92 -18.08 -18.41
C GLN A 64 14.96 -17.01 -17.86
N VAL A 65 15.48 -16.09 -17.04
CA VAL A 65 14.69 -14.95 -16.53
C VAL A 65 14.28 -14.00 -17.65
N ALA A 66 15.17 -13.74 -18.62
CA ALA A 66 14.87 -12.89 -19.76
C ALA A 66 13.83 -13.52 -20.73
N LEU A 67 13.93 -14.83 -20.97
CA LEU A 67 12.94 -15.56 -21.79
C LEU A 67 11.57 -15.65 -21.09
N SER A 68 11.55 -15.90 -19.77
CA SER A 68 10.33 -15.88 -18.95
C SER A 68 9.66 -14.50 -18.97
N TRP A 69 10.45 -13.42 -18.89
CA TRP A 69 9.95 -12.05 -19.04
C TRP A 69 9.39 -11.77 -20.43
N HIS A 70 10.04 -12.27 -21.49
CA HIS A 70 9.58 -12.07 -22.87
C HIS A 70 8.25 -12.80 -23.16
N GLU A 71 8.10 -14.06 -22.72
CA GLU A 71 6.83 -14.78 -22.83
C GLU A 71 5.71 -14.12 -22.01
N HIS A 72 6.01 -13.63 -20.81
CA HIS A 72 5.02 -12.95 -19.98
C HIS A 72 4.54 -11.61 -20.57
N MET A 73 5.42 -10.89 -21.27
CA MET A 73 5.14 -9.56 -21.83
C MET A 73 4.53 -9.62 -23.24
N PHE A 74 4.86 -10.64 -24.04
CA PHE A 74 4.51 -10.67 -25.47
C PHE A 74 3.88 -11.99 -25.96
N GLY A 75 3.83 -13.02 -25.12
CA GLY A 75 3.30 -14.35 -25.45
C GLY A 75 1.78 -14.45 -25.36
N GLY A 76 1.07 -13.72 -26.23
CA GLY A 76 -0.38 -13.82 -26.39
C GLY A 76 -0.76 -13.97 -27.85
N THR A 77 -0.70 -15.19 -28.40
CA THR A 77 -1.46 -15.52 -29.62
C THR A 77 -2.35 -16.74 -29.40
N SER A 78 -3.54 -16.59 -29.94
CA SER A 78 -4.75 -17.38 -29.82
C SER A 78 -4.64 -18.78 -30.41
N SER A 79 -5.34 -19.73 -29.78
CA SER A 79 -5.99 -20.82 -30.52
C SER A 79 -7.46 -20.87 -30.16
N HIS A 80 -8.30 -20.62 -31.17
CA HIS A 80 -9.74 -20.85 -31.13
C HIS A 80 -10.03 -22.34 -31.14
N GLY A 81 -10.85 -22.80 -30.20
CA GLY A 81 -11.55 -24.09 -30.25
C GLY A 81 -13.02 -23.85 -29.94
N ALA A 82 -13.86 -24.05 -30.95
CA ALA A 82 -15.30 -23.80 -30.94
C ALA A 82 -16.12 -24.94 -30.31
N GLY A 83 -17.33 -24.61 -29.85
CA GLY A 83 -18.40 -25.51 -29.40
C GLY A 83 -18.65 -25.40 -27.89
N GLN A 84 -19.86 -25.19 -27.37
CA GLN A 84 -21.20 -25.42 -27.91
C GLN A 84 -22.24 -24.67 -27.03
N HIS A 85 -23.34 -24.26 -27.67
CA HIS A 85 -24.49 -23.54 -27.14
C HIS A 85 -25.38 -24.35 -26.18
N ASP A 86 -26.18 -23.59 -25.40
CA ASP A 86 -27.54 -23.82 -24.84
C ASP A 86 -27.54 -23.47 -23.34
N ASP A 87 -28.44 -22.73 -22.71
CA ASP A 87 -29.54 -21.83 -23.11
C ASP A 87 -29.99 -21.11 -21.81
N ASP A 88 -30.51 -19.89 -21.98
CA ASP A 88 -31.34 -19.03 -21.11
C ASP A 88 -31.68 -19.40 -19.64
N LEU A 89 -31.49 -18.42 -18.72
CA LEU A 89 -32.61 -17.76 -18.01
C LEU A 89 -32.18 -16.48 -17.26
N MET A 90 -33.06 -15.48 -17.38
CA MET A 90 -32.88 -14.04 -17.15
C MET A 90 -33.38 -13.53 -15.77
N ILE A 91 -32.72 -12.46 -15.26
CA ILE A 91 -33.22 -11.35 -14.38
C ILE A 91 -33.60 -11.73 -12.92
N GLY A 92 -33.23 -11.03 -11.83
CA GLY A 92 -32.71 -9.68 -11.60
C GLY A 92 -32.29 -9.45 -10.12
N PRO A 93 -32.11 -8.19 -9.67
CA PRO A 93 -31.12 -7.84 -8.64
C PRO A 93 -31.71 -7.74 -7.22
N SER A 94 -30.94 -8.22 -6.23
CA SER A 94 -31.08 -7.78 -4.83
C SER A 94 -29.72 -7.84 -4.15
N SER A 95 -29.12 -6.67 -4.00
CA SER A 95 -28.06 -6.37 -3.05
C SER A 95 -28.59 -6.62 -1.63
N GLN A 96 -28.18 -7.73 -1.03
CA GLN A 96 -28.32 -7.96 0.41
C GLN A 96 -26.95 -8.27 0.99
N PHE A 97 -26.50 -7.40 1.89
CA PHE A 97 -25.40 -7.66 2.80
C PHE A 97 -25.65 -8.99 3.50
N THR A 98 -24.83 -10.00 3.19
CA THR A 98 -24.89 -11.28 3.89
C THR A 98 -24.08 -11.14 5.17
N ILE A 99 -24.76 -10.81 6.26
CA ILE A 99 -24.25 -11.13 7.60
C ILE A 99 -24.14 -12.66 7.63
N ALA A 100 -22.95 -13.19 7.90
CA ALA A 100 -22.72 -14.63 7.93
C ALA A 100 -23.78 -15.31 8.81
N ALA A 101 -24.56 -16.21 8.21
CA ALA A 101 -25.53 -17.01 8.94
C ALA A 101 -24.79 -17.87 9.98
N PRO A 102 -25.39 -18.13 11.16
CA PRO A 102 -24.80 -19.02 12.15
C PRO A 102 -24.86 -20.45 11.62
N GLY A 103 -23.82 -20.86 10.90
CA GLY A 103 -23.76 -22.16 10.22
C GLY A 103 -22.58 -22.37 9.27
N ASP A 104 -21.78 -21.36 8.95
CA ASP A 104 -20.56 -21.57 8.18
C ASP A 104 -19.48 -22.21 9.08
N THR A 105 -19.51 -23.54 9.13
CA THR A 105 -18.66 -24.43 9.94
C THR A 105 -17.25 -24.57 9.39
N ALA A 106 -16.93 -23.90 8.27
CA ALA A 106 -15.60 -23.94 7.68
C ALA A 106 -14.57 -23.23 8.56
N SER A 107 -13.46 -23.91 8.83
CA SER A 107 -12.30 -23.30 9.48
C SER A 107 -11.75 -22.17 8.61
N PHE A 108 -11.58 -20.97 9.18
CA PHE A 108 -11.05 -19.80 8.50
C PHE A 108 -9.82 -19.28 9.24
N VAL A 109 -8.68 -19.20 8.55
CA VAL A 109 -7.41 -18.80 9.15
C VAL A 109 -6.91 -17.55 8.44
N ARG A 110 -6.70 -16.47 9.18
CA ARG A 110 -6.22 -15.20 8.66
C ARG A 110 -5.12 -14.60 9.52
N ALA A 111 -4.41 -13.62 8.98
CA ALA A 111 -3.42 -12.85 9.71
C ALA A 111 -3.54 -11.36 9.44
N THR A 112 -3.20 -10.55 10.44
CA THR A 112 -2.83 -9.15 10.23
C THR A 112 -1.32 -9.08 10.01
N VAL A 113 -0.87 -8.48 8.91
CA VAL A 113 0.53 -8.40 8.53
C VAL A 113 1.02 -6.96 8.71
N LEU A 114 2.08 -6.82 9.51
CA LEU A 114 2.64 -5.54 9.94
C LEU A 114 4.14 -5.50 9.64
N TYR A 115 4.66 -4.30 9.39
CA TYR A 115 6.09 -4.02 9.45
C TYR A 115 6.38 -3.09 10.63
N LEU A 116 7.41 -3.44 11.41
CA LEU A 116 7.89 -2.63 12.52
C LEU A 116 9.41 -2.48 12.43
N PRO A 117 9.95 -1.30 12.09
CA PRO A 117 11.40 -1.10 12.07
C PRO A 117 11.98 -1.17 13.49
N SER A 118 13.12 -1.85 13.65
CA SER A 118 13.70 -2.17 14.95
C SER A 118 14.29 -0.96 15.71
N TYR A 119 14.36 0.20 15.06
CA TYR A 119 15.03 1.39 15.56
C TYR A 119 14.08 2.55 15.90
N THR A 120 12.76 2.33 15.89
CA THR A 120 11.77 3.40 16.11
C THR A 120 10.90 3.13 17.35
N PRO A 121 11.31 3.59 18.55
CA PRO A 121 10.64 3.27 19.82
C PRO A 121 9.15 3.64 19.88
N LYS A 122 8.75 4.74 19.23
CA LYS A 122 7.33 5.14 19.19
C LYS A 122 6.43 4.05 18.60
N PHE A 123 6.93 3.25 17.65
CA PHE A 123 6.16 2.19 17.03
C PHE A 123 5.91 1.02 17.99
N GLU A 124 6.67 0.91 19.08
CA GLU A 124 6.34 -0.04 20.14
C GLU A 124 5.04 0.33 20.86
N ASP A 125 4.81 1.62 21.11
CA ASP A 125 3.54 2.09 21.67
C ASP A 125 2.38 1.81 20.70
N GLU A 126 2.62 2.03 19.41
CA GLU A 126 1.61 1.76 18.38
C GLU A 126 1.28 0.26 18.31
N PHE A 127 2.31 -0.59 18.34
CA PHE A 127 2.13 -2.04 18.38
C PHE A 127 1.39 -2.51 19.64
N ARG A 128 1.67 -1.90 20.80
CA ARG A 128 0.99 -2.24 22.05
C ARG A 128 -0.52 -2.05 21.94
N TRP A 129 -0.98 -0.92 21.41
CA TRP A 129 -2.41 -0.67 21.28
C TRP A 129 -3.04 -1.54 20.19
N PHE A 130 -2.32 -1.78 19.08
CA PHE A 130 -2.78 -2.67 18.03
C PHE A 130 -3.01 -4.07 18.60
N ARG A 131 -2.00 -4.63 19.28
CA ARG A 131 -2.08 -5.94 19.92
C ARG A 131 -3.18 -6.00 21.00
N ARG A 132 -3.35 -4.92 21.78
CA ARG A 132 -4.42 -4.88 22.78
C ARG A 132 -5.81 -4.90 22.14
N SER A 133 -5.99 -4.21 21.02
CA SER A 133 -7.22 -4.22 20.23
C SER A 133 -7.47 -5.58 19.56
N TRP A 134 -6.42 -6.26 19.11
CA TRP A 134 -6.48 -7.64 18.62
C TRP A 134 -6.98 -8.62 19.70
N ILE A 135 -6.46 -8.52 20.92
CA ILE A 135 -6.96 -9.33 22.07
C ILE A 135 -8.43 -9.02 22.37
N GLU A 136 -8.85 -7.75 22.23
CA GLU A 136 -10.25 -7.38 22.43
C GLU A 136 -11.17 -7.99 21.38
N MET A 137 -10.77 -7.88 20.12
CA MET A 137 -11.48 -8.43 18.96
C MET A 137 -11.68 -9.95 19.10
N GLN A 138 -10.66 -10.67 19.58
CA GLN A 138 -10.74 -12.13 19.77
C GLN A 138 -11.86 -12.61 20.70
N LYS A 139 -12.33 -11.77 21.63
CA LYS A 139 -13.45 -12.13 22.50
C LYS A 139 -14.75 -12.41 21.73
N TYR A 140 -14.83 -11.90 20.50
CA TYR A 140 -15.97 -12.01 19.60
C TYR A 140 -15.69 -12.92 18.40
N GLU A 141 -14.48 -13.51 18.33
CA GLU A 141 -14.07 -14.34 17.20
C GLU A 141 -14.74 -15.72 17.27
N PRO A 142 -15.31 -16.23 16.15
CA PRO A 142 -15.86 -17.58 16.11
C PRO A 142 -14.81 -18.63 16.45
N VAL A 143 -15.23 -19.71 17.13
CA VAL A 143 -14.32 -20.80 17.55
C VAL A 143 -13.61 -21.52 16.39
N SER A 144 -14.16 -21.47 15.18
CA SER A 144 -13.59 -22.02 13.95
C SER A 144 -12.64 -21.05 13.23
N TRP A 145 -12.55 -19.80 13.68
CA TRP A 145 -11.74 -18.75 13.07
C TRP A 145 -10.44 -18.55 13.84
N ARG A 146 -9.38 -18.16 13.13
CA ARG A 146 -8.10 -17.76 13.71
C ARG A 146 -7.63 -16.47 13.08
N THR A 147 -7.19 -15.54 13.91
CA THR A 147 -6.57 -14.27 13.50
C THR A 147 -5.21 -14.16 14.16
N ASP A 148 -4.14 -14.40 13.41
CA ASP A 148 -2.78 -14.18 13.90
C ASP A 148 -2.34 -12.73 13.68
N ILE A 149 -1.31 -12.31 14.41
CA ILE A 149 -0.48 -11.15 14.06
C ILE A 149 0.81 -11.70 13.48
N VAL A 150 1.19 -11.26 12.28
CA VAL A 150 2.49 -11.53 11.66
C VAL A 150 3.25 -10.22 11.53
N VAL A 151 4.37 -10.11 12.25
CA VAL A 151 5.21 -8.91 12.27
C VAL A 151 6.53 -9.21 11.60
N TYR A 152 6.91 -8.37 10.66
CA TYR A 152 8.24 -8.33 10.07
C TYR A 152 9.03 -7.13 10.62
N SER A 153 10.32 -7.33 10.82
CA SER A 153 11.25 -6.31 11.31
C SER A 153 12.63 -6.53 10.73
N ASP A 154 13.35 -5.42 10.51
CA ASP A 154 14.73 -5.38 10.04
C ASP A 154 15.77 -5.63 11.16
N GLY A 155 15.32 -5.97 12.36
CA GLY A 155 16.17 -6.37 13.46
C GLY A 155 15.41 -6.94 14.66
N PRO A 156 16.12 -7.24 15.76
CA PRO A 156 15.51 -7.75 16.98
C PRO A 156 14.51 -6.77 17.59
N LEU A 157 13.40 -7.31 18.13
CA LEU A 157 12.36 -6.56 18.83
C LEU A 157 12.04 -7.19 20.20
N PRO A 158 12.91 -7.01 21.21
CA PRO A 158 12.73 -7.65 22.53
C PRO A 158 11.39 -7.29 23.20
N VAL A 159 10.87 -6.10 22.92
CA VAL A 159 9.57 -5.65 23.43
C VAL A 159 8.42 -6.49 22.90
N LEU A 160 8.47 -6.93 21.64
CA LEU A 160 7.46 -7.81 21.07
C LEU A 160 7.56 -9.22 21.66
N GLU A 161 8.76 -9.71 21.95
CA GLU A 161 8.96 -10.98 22.64
C GLU A 161 8.36 -10.96 24.06
N GLN A 162 8.52 -9.86 24.79
CA GLN A 162 7.86 -9.65 26.11
C GLN A 162 6.33 -9.57 25.99
N LEU A 163 5.81 -9.26 24.80
CA LEU A 163 4.38 -9.28 24.47
C LEU A 163 3.93 -10.64 23.90
N ASN A 164 4.72 -11.70 24.09
CA ASN A 164 4.46 -13.06 23.62
C ASN A 164 4.38 -13.20 22.09
N CYS A 165 5.10 -12.34 21.35
CA CYS A 165 5.38 -12.57 19.94
C CYS A 165 6.63 -13.45 19.80
N SER A 166 6.62 -14.39 18.86
CA SER A 166 7.66 -15.43 18.82
C SER A 166 8.29 -15.60 17.44
N MET A 167 9.62 -15.74 17.44
CA MET A 167 10.41 -16.09 16.26
C MET A 167 10.41 -17.59 15.93
N THR A 168 10.01 -18.45 16.87
CA THR A 168 10.08 -19.91 16.72
C THR A 168 8.71 -20.56 16.63
N SER A 169 7.67 -19.94 17.20
CA SER A 169 6.30 -20.44 17.17
C SER A 169 5.61 -20.05 15.86
N ARG A 170 5.87 -20.83 14.80
CA ARG A 170 5.16 -20.73 13.52
C ARG A 170 3.83 -21.48 13.56
N ARG A 171 2.85 -21.01 12.77
CA ARG A 171 1.61 -21.75 12.56
C ARG A 171 1.91 -22.98 11.70
N THR A 172 1.58 -24.14 12.22
CA THR A 172 1.76 -25.44 11.53
C THR A 172 0.44 -26.10 11.20
N THR A 173 -0.62 -25.78 11.95
CA THR A 173 -1.96 -26.30 11.69
C THR A 173 -3.04 -25.23 11.86
N ARG A 174 -4.19 -25.45 11.23
CA ARG A 174 -5.32 -24.51 11.23
C ARG A 174 -6.00 -24.39 12.60
N ASN A 175 -5.88 -25.41 13.44
CA ASN A 175 -6.59 -25.47 14.72
C ASN A 175 -5.84 -24.80 15.88
N GLU A 176 -4.55 -24.50 15.71
CA GLU A 176 -3.75 -23.83 16.73
C GLU A 176 -4.39 -22.49 17.13
N PRO A 177 -4.34 -22.10 18.42
CA PRO A 177 -4.79 -20.79 18.89
C PRO A 177 -4.15 -19.64 18.11
N ASN A 178 -4.71 -18.44 18.25
CA ASN A 178 -4.14 -17.25 17.66
C ASN A 178 -2.71 -17.01 18.17
N ARG A 179 -1.81 -16.64 17.27
CA ARG A 179 -0.39 -16.43 17.54
C ARG A 179 0.02 -15.00 17.19
N CYS A 180 1.00 -14.48 17.92
CA CYS A 180 1.81 -13.37 17.45
C CYS A 180 3.15 -13.93 16.95
N ILE A 181 3.40 -13.79 15.65
CA ILE A 181 4.53 -14.37 14.94
C ILE A 181 5.47 -13.24 14.54
N LEU A 182 6.76 -13.41 14.81
CA LEU A 182 7.78 -12.40 14.56
C LEU A 182 8.85 -12.92 13.59
N TYR A 183 9.18 -12.12 12.59
CA TYR A 183 10.27 -12.31 11.63
C TYR A 183 11.22 -11.11 11.75
N THR A 184 12.46 -11.34 12.18
CA THR A 184 13.46 -10.27 12.48
C THR A 184 14.61 -10.21 11.49
N ASN A 185 14.60 -11.07 10.49
CA ASN A 185 15.61 -11.16 9.44
C ASN A 185 15.14 -10.51 8.13
N TYR A 186 14.11 -9.66 8.18
CA TYR A 186 13.61 -8.96 7.00
C TYR A 186 14.65 -7.96 6.50
N THR A 187 14.88 -7.94 5.19
CA THR A 187 15.76 -6.95 4.57
C THR A 187 14.91 -5.83 4.01
N SER A 188 15.10 -4.62 4.54
CA SER A 188 14.38 -3.43 4.10
C SER A 188 14.66 -3.10 2.63
N VAL A 189 13.63 -2.63 1.92
CA VAL A 189 13.75 -2.09 0.56
C VAL A 189 14.23 -0.62 0.56
N PHE A 190 14.33 0.00 1.73
CA PHE A 190 14.93 1.31 1.88
C PHE A 190 16.39 1.26 1.42
N SER A 191 16.74 2.16 0.51
CA SER A 191 18.10 2.28 0.00
C SER A 191 18.40 3.73 -0.37
N THR A 192 19.65 4.03 -0.73
CA THR A 192 20.02 5.34 -1.27
C THR A 192 19.31 5.66 -2.58
N ALA A 193 19.03 4.65 -3.41
CA ALA A 193 18.29 4.79 -4.66
C ALA A 193 16.77 4.94 -4.46
N PHE A 194 16.26 4.40 -3.35
CA PHE A 194 14.84 4.44 -3.00
C PHE A 194 14.66 4.69 -1.48
N PRO A 195 14.90 5.94 -1.02
CA PRO A 195 14.86 6.30 0.40
C PRO A 195 13.42 6.55 0.91
N TYR A 196 12.49 5.65 0.59
CA TYR A 196 11.10 5.75 1.03
C TYR A 196 10.77 4.70 2.11
N LYS A 197 10.76 5.14 3.37
CA LYS A 197 10.66 4.26 4.55
C LYS A 197 9.33 3.52 4.69
N PHE A 198 8.26 4.00 4.06
CA PHE A 198 6.94 3.37 4.16
C PHE A 198 6.72 2.24 3.14
N ALA A 199 7.66 1.99 2.21
CA ALA A 199 7.53 0.87 1.28
C ALA A 199 7.59 -0.49 1.98
N ASP A 200 8.34 -0.61 3.08
CA ASP A 200 8.53 -1.86 3.80
C ASP A 200 7.22 -2.45 4.32
N SER A 201 6.27 -1.62 4.78
CA SER A 201 4.96 -2.09 5.25
C SER A 201 4.08 -2.65 4.14
N VAL A 202 4.42 -2.44 2.87
CA VAL A 202 3.81 -3.14 1.74
C VAL A 202 4.69 -4.32 1.30
N ASN A 203 6.01 -4.12 1.24
CA ASN A 203 6.95 -5.13 0.75
C ASN A 203 6.92 -6.43 1.54
N VAL A 204 6.75 -6.38 2.87
CA VAL A 204 6.67 -7.58 3.73
C VAL A 204 5.52 -8.53 3.33
N VAL A 205 4.47 -8.00 2.68
CA VAL A 205 3.38 -8.82 2.11
C VAL A 205 3.78 -9.41 0.76
N GLY A 206 4.51 -8.65 -0.06
CA GLY A 206 4.94 -9.06 -1.40
C GLY A 206 6.20 -9.93 -1.45
N LEU A 207 6.75 -10.33 -0.30
CA LEU A 207 7.92 -11.20 -0.22
C LEU A 207 7.66 -12.54 -0.91
N ASN A 208 8.70 -13.11 -1.52
CA ASN A 208 8.69 -14.50 -1.96
C ASN A 208 9.03 -15.39 -0.76
N GLY A 209 8.25 -16.44 -0.52
CA GLY A 209 8.42 -17.32 0.65
C GLY A 209 7.13 -17.99 1.07
N THR A 210 7.17 -18.79 2.14
CA THR A 210 6.02 -19.59 2.60
C THR A 210 5.40 -19.07 3.89
N ASP A 211 5.90 -17.95 4.43
CA ASP A 211 5.55 -17.42 5.75
C ASP A 211 4.05 -17.12 5.91
N LEU A 212 3.37 -16.82 4.81
CA LEU A 212 1.95 -16.49 4.78
C LEU A 212 1.06 -17.62 4.22
N ASP A 213 1.62 -18.76 3.79
CA ASP A 213 0.88 -19.81 3.07
C ASP A 213 -0.14 -20.54 3.95
N ALA A 214 0.00 -20.45 5.28
CA ALA A 214 -0.94 -21.01 6.24
C ALA A 214 -2.26 -20.22 6.35
N TYR A 215 -2.32 -19.00 5.79
CA TYR A 215 -3.46 -18.10 5.90
C TYR A 215 -4.29 -18.11 4.62
N ASP A 216 -5.61 -18.27 4.77
CA ASP A 216 -6.54 -18.09 3.66
C ASP A 216 -6.52 -16.63 3.21
N TRP A 217 -6.53 -15.72 4.20
CA TRP A 217 -6.66 -14.29 4.02
C TRP A 217 -5.66 -13.53 4.88
N ILE A 218 -5.23 -12.37 4.40
CA ILE A 218 -4.40 -11.45 5.18
C ILE A 218 -4.98 -10.05 5.16
N LEU A 219 -4.76 -9.32 6.26
CA LEU A 219 -4.98 -7.89 6.40
C LEU A 219 -3.61 -7.22 6.42
N ARG A 220 -3.20 -6.61 5.31
CA ARG A 220 -2.07 -5.66 5.33
C ARG A 220 -2.56 -4.39 6.00
N THR A 221 -1.90 -3.97 7.07
CA THR A 221 -2.24 -2.71 7.75
C THR A 221 -1.00 -2.02 8.30
N ASP A 222 -1.10 -0.73 8.57
CA ASP A 222 -0.06 0.05 9.25
C ASP A 222 -0.17 -0.13 10.77
N ILE A 223 0.90 0.20 11.49
CA ILE A 223 0.98 -0.07 12.93
C ILE A 223 0.15 0.90 13.78
N ASP A 224 -0.19 2.06 13.23
CA ASP A 224 -0.92 3.13 13.88
C ASP A 224 -2.45 2.95 13.77
N THR A 225 -2.90 1.69 13.88
CA THR A 225 -4.26 1.23 13.64
C THR A 225 -4.80 0.38 14.79
N PHE A 226 -6.10 0.05 14.71
CA PHE A 226 -6.79 -0.80 15.68
C PHE A 226 -7.72 -1.77 14.97
N LEU A 227 -7.81 -2.99 15.49
CA LEU A 227 -8.91 -3.90 15.17
C LEU A 227 -10.04 -3.66 16.15
N THR A 228 -11.29 -3.84 15.72
CA THR A 228 -12.46 -3.69 16.59
C THR A 228 -13.20 -5.02 16.77
N PRO A 229 -14.21 -5.11 17.65
CA PRO A 229 -15.10 -6.26 17.70
C PRO A 229 -15.75 -6.62 16.35
N ALA A 230 -16.01 -5.63 15.47
CA ALA A 230 -16.61 -5.90 14.16
C ALA A 230 -15.71 -6.77 13.26
N PHE A 231 -14.39 -6.64 13.37
CA PHE A 231 -13.47 -7.45 12.57
C PHE A 231 -13.56 -8.95 12.90
N ALA A 232 -13.97 -9.30 14.11
CA ALA A 232 -13.99 -10.67 14.61
C ALA A 232 -14.84 -11.62 13.77
N THR A 233 -15.90 -11.11 13.14
CA THR A 233 -16.82 -11.88 12.30
C THR A 233 -16.91 -11.37 10.87
N TRP A 234 -16.18 -10.29 10.55
CA TRP A 234 -16.21 -9.70 9.21
C TRP A 234 -15.24 -10.40 8.26
N LYS A 235 -15.81 -10.92 7.17
CA LYS A 235 -15.10 -11.47 6.01
C LYS A 235 -15.87 -11.03 4.75
N PRO A 236 -15.35 -10.05 4.00
CA PRO A 236 -16.00 -9.65 2.76
C PRO A 236 -15.90 -10.77 1.71
N PRO A 237 -16.76 -10.78 0.67
CA PRO A 237 -16.74 -11.82 -0.37
C PRO A 237 -15.53 -11.71 -1.32
N THR A 238 -14.92 -10.54 -1.38
CA THR A 238 -13.85 -10.17 -2.32
C THR A 238 -12.74 -9.43 -1.59
N MET A 239 -11.63 -9.16 -2.28
CA MET A 239 -10.63 -8.24 -1.74
C MET A 239 -11.27 -6.87 -1.49
N VAL A 240 -10.92 -6.26 -0.36
CA VAL A 240 -11.38 -4.94 0.05
C VAL A 240 -10.18 -4.07 0.42
N VAL A 241 -10.24 -2.80 0.05
CA VAL A 241 -9.24 -1.80 0.42
C VAL A 241 -9.91 -0.64 1.18
N GLY A 242 -9.16 -0.01 2.07
CA GLY A 242 -9.58 1.23 2.71
C GLY A 242 -9.41 2.45 1.80
N ARG A 243 -9.44 3.64 2.40
CA ARG A 243 -9.37 4.93 1.69
C ARG A 243 -8.11 5.71 2.07
N GLY A 244 -7.38 6.21 1.08
CA GLY A 244 -6.10 6.90 1.28
C GLY A 244 -6.17 8.44 1.32
N MET A 245 -7.26 9.04 0.83
CA MET A 245 -7.47 10.50 0.76
C MET A 245 -6.26 11.29 0.20
N TYR A 246 -5.78 10.96 -1.00
CA TYR A 246 -4.70 11.70 -1.67
C TYR A 246 -5.11 12.29 -3.03
N SER A 247 -6.28 11.92 -3.54
CA SER A 247 -6.83 12.44 -4.78
C SER A 247 -8.15 13.14 -4.46
N PHE A 248 -8.15 14.47 -4.61
CA PHE A 248 -9.27 15.33 -4.27
C PHE A 248 -9.79 16.04 -5.53
N PRO A 249 -11.08 16.41 -5.57
CA PRO A 249 -11.58 17.31 -6.61
C PRO A 249 -10.76 18.59 -6.68
N ASP A 250 -10.53 19.10 -7.89
CA ASP A 250 -9.76 20.33 -8.19
C ASP A 250 -8.24 20.25 -7.94
N TYR A 251 -7.70 19.05 -7.66
CA TYR A 251 -6.26 18.81 -7.54
C TYR A 251 -5.73 17.85 -8.62
N SER A 252 -4.44 18.00 -8.95
CA SER A 252 -3.81 17.35 -10.11
C SER A 252 -3.42 15.88 -9.92
N THR A 253 -3.52 15.34 -8.70
CA THR A 253 -3.03 14.00 -8.38
C THR A 253 -3.73 12.90 -9.20
N GLY A 254 -5.06 12.98 -9.35
CA GLY A 254 -5.81 12.00 -10.13
C GLY A 254 -5.40 11.97 -11.59
N GLU A 255 -5.30 13.13 -12.23
CA GLU A 255 -4.87 13.26 -13.63
C GLU A 255 -3.43 12.75 -13.85
N ARG A 256 -2.52 13.04 -12.90
CA ARG A 256 -1.14 12.54 -12.96
C ARG A 256 -1.10 11.02 -12.84
N LEU A 257 -1.92 10.41 -11.97
CA LEU A 257 -2.03 8.96 -11.86
C LEU A 257 -2.54 8.32 -13.15
N GLU A 258 -3.61 8.85 -13.76
CA GLU A 258 -4.14 8.33 -15.03
C GLU A 258 -3.12 8.40 -16.17
N SER A 259 -2.36 9.50 -16.23
CA SER A 259 -1.26 9.66 -17.19
C SER A 259 -0.17 8.60 -16.99
N ILE A 260 0.23 8.33 -15.74
CA ILE A 260 1.23 7.31 -15.40
C ILE A 260 0.70 5.90 -15.71
N ILE A 261 -0.55 5.60 -15.36
CA ILE A 261 -1.20 4.32 -15.67
C ILE A 261 -1.16 4.06 -17.17
N SER A 262 -1.52 5.06 -17.97
CA SER A 262 -1.48 4.99 -19.43
C SER A 262 -0.06 4.79 -19.95
N LYS A 263 0.91 5.55 -19.42
CA LYS A 263 2.34 5.46 -19.78
C LYS A 263 2.93 4.07 -19.49
N LEU A 264 2.50 3.43 -18.41
CA LEU A 264 2.94 2.09 -18.00
C LEU A 264 2.13 0.95 -18.64
N ASN A 265 1.15 1.26 -19.50
CA ASN A 265 0.22 0.29 -20.07
C ASN A 265 -0.47 -0.57 -18.99
N MET A 266 -0.84 0.06 -17.87
CA MET A 266 -1.53 -0.57 -16.75
C MET A 266 -3.05 -0.54 -16.96
N THR A 267 -3.77 -1.33 -16.17
CA THR A 267 -5.25 -1.33 -16.22
C THR A 267 -5.77 0.02 -15.75
N ALA A 268 -6.72 0.60 -16.49
CA ALA A 268 -7.41 1.82 -16.10
C ALA A 268 -8.06 1.69 -14.72
N THR A 269 -8.16 2.82 -14.02
CA THR A 269 -8.68 2.86 -12.65
C THR A 269 -10.14 2.41 -12.59
N THR A 270 -10.41 1.43 -11.73
CA THR A 270 -11.75 0.96 -11.34
C THR A 270 -12.10 1.37 -9.91
N ILE A 271 -11.08 1.52 -9.06
CA ILE A 271 -11.19 2.06 -7.71
C ILE A 271 -10.13 3.14 -7.50
N ASP A 272 -10.56 4.31 -7.05
CA ASP A 272 -9.69 5.46 -6.76
C ASP A 272 -9.36 5.54 -5.27
N ASN A 273 -8.42 6.42 -4.90
CA ASN A 273 -8.11 6.71 -3.49
C ASN A 273 -7.85 5.45 -2.64
N VAL A 274 -7.22 4.43 -3.21
CA VAL A 274 -6.85 3.18 -2.52
C VAL A 274 -6.04 3.48 -1.26
N GLY A 275 -6.58 3.10 -0.11
CA GLY A 275 -5.94 3.27 1.20
C GLY A 275 -4.74 2.36 1.42
N SER A 276 -4.10 2.54 2.56
CA SER A 276 -2.96 1.71 2.94
C SER A 276 -3.42 0.33 3.42
N THR A 277 -4.63 0.20 3.98
CA THR A 277 -5.13 -1.08 4.49
C THR A 277 -5.81 -1.93 3.43
N TRP A 278 -5.35 -3.19 3.26
CA TRP A 278 -5.89 -4.15 2.28
C TRP A 278 -6.25 -5.46 2.96
N TYR A 279 -7.44 -5.99 2.70
CA TYR A 279 -7.92 -7.25 3.26
C TYR A 279 -8.44 -8.17 2.15
N GLY A 280 -7.95 -9.40 2.08
CA GLY A 280 -8.34 -10.30 1.01
C GLY A 280 -7.62 -11.64 1.02
N PRO A 281 -7.87 -12.47 -0.02
CA PRO A 281 -7.16 -13.73 -0.22
C PRO A 281 -5.64 -13.53 -0.26
N THR A 282 -4.91 -14.36 0.48
CA THR A 282 -3.46 -14.21 0.67
C THR A 282 -2.71 -14.12 -0.66
N ALA A 283 -2.94 -15.07 -1.58
CA ALA A 283 -2.23 -15.11 -2.86
C ALA A 283 -2.42 -13.82 -3.70
N LEU A 284 -3.64 -13.26 -3.68
CA LEU A 284 -3.95 -12.02 -4.39
C LEU A 284 -3.21 -10.84 -3.76
N LEU A 285 -3.28 -10.69 -2.44
CA LEU A 285 -2.62 -9.58 -1.75
C LEU A 285 -1.09 -9.63 -1.91
N ARG A 286 -0.48 -10.82 -1.91
CA ARG A 286 0.95 -10.99 -2.17
C ARG A 286 1.31 -10.51 -3.58
N THR A 287 0.52 -10.90 -4.59
CA THR A 287 0.69 -10.45 -5.99
C THR A 287 0.60 -8.93 -6.10
N CYS A 288 -0.44 -8.33 -5.51
CA CYS A 288 -0.66 -6.90 -5.57
C CYS A 288 0.40 -6.11 -4.79
N ALA A 289 0.84 -6.59 -3.63
CA ALA A 289 1.90 -5.96 -2.84
C ALA A 289 3.25 -5.99 -3.56
N ASN A 290 3.60 -7.11 -4.19
CA ASN A 290 4.83 -7.23 -4.97
C ASN A 290 4.86 -6.21 -6.13
N LEU A 291 3.77 -6.15 -6.92
CA LEU A 291 3.63 -5.16 -7.98
C LEU A 291 3.65 -3.73 -7.44
N SER A 292 3.00 -3.47 -6.29
CA SER A 292 2.97 -2.15 -5.67
C SER A 292 4.37 -1.63 -5.36
N VAL A 293 5.25 -2.47 -4.82
CA VAL A 293 6.65 -2.07 -4.53
C VAL A 293 7.40 -1.73 -5.81
N ALA A 294 7.24 -2.53 -6.87
CA ALA A 294 7.86 -2.24 -8.17
C ALA A 294 7.37 -0.89 -8.73
N ILE A 295 6.07 -0.60 -8.61
CA ILE A 295 5.51 0.69 -9.01
C ILE A 295 6.05 1.83 -8.13
N MET A 296 6.15 1.66 -6.80
CA MET A 296 6.69 2.69 -5.93
C MET A 296 8.13 3.08 -6.31
N GLN A 297 8.97 2.09 -6.61
CA GLN A 297 10.34 2.31 -7.08
C GLN A 297 10.36 3.07 -8.41
N TYR A 298 9.50 2.67 -9.36
CA TYR A 298 9.35 3.37 -10.63
C TYR A 298 8.90 4.83 -10.43
N LEU A 299 7.87 5.05 -9.62
CA LEU A 299 7.33 6.37 -9.32
C LEU A 299 8.43 7.25 -8.72
N TYR A 300 9.11 6.77 -7.68
CA TYR A 300 10.19 7.52 -7.05
C TYR A 300 11.30 7.84 -8.05
N ALA A 301 11.73 6.90 -8.89
CA ALA A 301 12.80 7.13 -9.85
C ALA A 301 12.41 8.12 -10.96
N ASN A 302 11.18 8.05 -11.47
CA ASN A 302 10.81 8.67 -12.76
C ASN A 302 9.72 9.75 -12.67
N GLU A 303 8.88 9.71 -11.65
CA GLU A 303 7.67 10.52 -11.54
C GLU A 303 7.76 11.55 -10.40
N PHE A 304 8.96 11.79 -9.85
CA PHE A 304 9.24 12.87 -8.90
C PHE A 304 10.50 13.63 -9.31
N THR A 305 10.42 14.96 -9.33
CA THR A 305 11.56 15.84 -9.60
C THR A 305 12.55 15.83 -8.43
N ALA A 306 13.75 16.38 -8.66
CA ALA A 306 14.74 16.55 -7.59
C ALA A 306 14.24 17.48 -6.47
N GLU A 307 13.46 18.51 -6.83
CA GLU A 307 12.83 19.42 -5.87
C GLU A 307 11.75 18.69 -5.05
N GLU A 308 10.82 17.97 -5.70
CA GLU A 308 9.76 17.22 -5.01
C GLU A 308 10.33 16.14 -4.03
N LYS A 309 11.58 15.70 -4.26
CA LYS A 309 12.31 14.75 -3.39
C LYS A 309 13.08 15.40 -2.25
N SER A 310 13.28 16.72 -2.29
CA SER A 310 14.19 17.38 -1.36
C SER A 310 13.56 17.54 0.03
N PRO A 311 14.35 17.48 1.12
CA PRO A 311 13.85 17.76 2.47
C PRO A 311 13.21 19.15 2.60
N GLU A 312 13.71 20.15 1.87
CA GLU A 312 13.23 21.54 1.89
C GLU A 312 11.83 21.67 1.28
N TYR A 313 11.50 20.83 0.31
CA TYR A 313 10.16 20.79 -0.27
C TYR A 313 9.11 20.39 0.76
N GLY A 314 9.47 19.50 1.69
CA GLY A 314 8.63 19.12 2.82
C GLY A 314 7.20 18.74 2.38
N ILE A 315 6.22 19.50 2.85
CA ILE A 315 4.78 19.25 2.58
C ILE A 315 4.21 20.08 1.41
N GLN A 316 5.04 20.82 0.66
CA GLN A 316 4.56 21.77 -0.36
C GLN A 316 3.78 21.09 -1.49
N GLY A 317 4.06 19.82 -1.78
CA GLY A 317 3.31 19.04 -2.78
C GLY A 317 1.89 18.67 -2.34
N TRP A 318 1.55 18.78 -1.05
CA TRP A 318 0.22 18.42 -0.56
C TRP A 318 -0.80 19.56 -0.79
N PRO A 319 -2.06 19.26 -1.20
CA PRO A 319 -2.64 17.94 -1.45
C PRO A 319 -2.58 17.50 -2.93
N ASN A 320 -1.71 18.11 -3.73
CA ASN A 320 -1.33 17.63 -5.05
C ASN A 320 -0.33 16.45 -4.93
N TRP A 321 0.63 16.37 -5.84
CA TRP A 321 1.62 15.31 -5.91
C TRP A 321 2.64 15.39 -4.77
N HIS A 322 2.47 14.55 -3.74
CA HIS A 322 3.34 14.52 -2.58
C HIS A 322 4.12 13.19 -2.43
N ILE A 323 5.41 13.28 -2.08
CA ILE A 323 6.29 12.12 -1.95
C ILE A 323 5.97 11.25 -0.72
N GLY A 324 5.36 11.82 0.32
CA GLY A 324 4.97 11.07 1.52
C GLY A 324 3.95 9.95 1.24
N VAL A 325 3.20 10.04 0.14
CA VAL A 325 2.10 9.13 -0.19
C VAL A 325 2.41 8.15 -1.33
N VAL A 326 3.70 7.98 -1.68
CA VAL A 326 4.14 7.06 -2.74
C VAL A 326 3.61 5.63 -2.57
N SER A 327 3.53 5.11 -1.34
CA SER A 327 2.93 3.79 -1.07
C SER A 327 1.48 3.69 -1.54
N MET A 328 0.69 4.74 -1.34
CA MET A 328 -0.70 4.78 -1.76
C MET A 328 -0.85 4.91 -3.28
N TYR A 329 0.04 5.67 -3.93
CA TYR A 329 0.09 5.72 -5.41
C TYR A 329 0.49 4.37 -6.01
N GLY A 330 1.49 3.70 -5.43
CA GLY A 330 1.90 2.36 -5.83
C GLY A 330 0.75 1.35 -5.70
N GLY A 331 0.06 1.37 -4.55
CA GLY A 331 -1.14 0.56 -4.31
C GLY A 331 -2.28 0.87 -5.29
N HIS A 332 -2.54 2.15 -5.58
CA HIS A 332 -3.56 2.58 -6.54
C HIS A 332 -3.39 1.90 -7.89
N ILE A 333 -2.19 2.03 -8.47
CA ILE A 333 -1.90 1.52 -9.81
C ILE A 333 -1.88 -0.01 -9.79
N ALA A 334 -1.18 -0.59 -8.83
CA ALA A 334 -0.97 -2.04 -8.76
C ALA A 334 -2.26 -2.80 -8.48
N ILE A 335 -3.11 -2.33 -7.55
CA ILE A 335 -4.34 -3.03 -7.17
C ILE A 335 -5.32 -3.07 -8.34
N ASN A 336 -5.55 -1.93 -9.02
CA ASN A 336 -6.38 -1.91 -10.22
C ASN A 336 -5.86 -2.88 -11.30
N HIS A 337 -4.53 -3.05 -11.43
CA HIS A 337 -3.96 -3.96 -12.42
C HIS A 337 -4.01 -5.44 -12.01
N CYS A 338 -3.58 -5.80 -10.80
CA CYS A 338 -3.56 -7.20 -10.34
C CYS A 338 -4.96 -7.77 -10.15
N THR A 339 -5.96 -6.92 -9.89
CA THR A 339 -7.36 -7.33 -9.69
C THR A 339 -8.20 -7.24 -10.96
N ARG A 340 -7.64 -6.90 -12.13
CA ARG A 340 -8.42 -6.68 -13.38
C ARG A 340 -9.41 -7.80 -13.79
N ASN A 341 -9.18 -9.04 -13.33
CA ASN A 341 -10.00 -10.21 -13.65
C ASN A 341 -10.76 -10.76 -12.42
N VAL A 342 -10.71 -10.08 -11.28
CA VAL A 342 -11.37 -10.48 -10.03
C VAL A 342 -12.00 -9.25 -9.37
N ALA A 343 -13.04 -9.45 -8.57
CA ALA A 343 -13.66 -8.31 -7.91
C ALA A 343 -12.78 -7.74 -6.79
N VAL A 344 -12.71 -6.41 -6.72
CA VAL A 344 -12.16 -5.64 -5.61
C VAL A 344 -13.11 -4.49 -5.31
N THR A 345 -13.27 -4.15 -4.02
CA THR A 345 -14.07 -2.99 -3.62
C THR A 345 -13.30 -2.10 -2.66
N LYS A 346 -13.64 -0.82 -2.65
CA LYS A 346 -13.25 0.11 -1.61
C LYS A 346 -14.38 0.17 -0.58
N ASP A 347 -14.05 -0.07 0.70
CA ASP A 347 -15.01 0.00 1.80
C ASP A 347 -14.44 0.89 2.91
N ASP A 348 -14.72 2.19 2.78
CA ASP A 348 -14.29 3.20 3.74
C ASP A 348 -15.17 3.26 5.00
N SER A 349 -16.19 2.40 5.09
CA SER A 349 -16.96 2.18 6.30
C SER A 349 -16.33 1.09 7.18
N MET A 350 -15.71 0.06 6.58
CA MET A 350 -15.11 -1.05 7.34
C MET A 350 -13.61 -0.91 7.56
N LEU A 351 -12.89 -0.31 6.61
CA LEU A 351 -11.43 -0.13 6.66
C LEU A 351 -11.03 1.35 6.76
N ASP A 352 -9.89 1.58 7.41
CA ASP A 352 -9.32 2.91 7.66
C ASP A 352 -10.27 3.93 8.33
N PHE A 353 -11.21 3.44 9.14
CA PHE A 353 -12.21 4.29 9.76
C PHE A 353 -11.59 5.19 10.86
N PRO A 354 -11.95 6.48 10.98
CA PRO A 354 -11.19 7.39 11.83
C PRO A 354 -11.36 7.11 13.33
N THR A 355 -10.24 7.02 14.05
CA THR A 355 -10.21 6.90 15.52
C THR A 355 -10.82 8.08 16.28
N SER A 356 -11.13 9.17 15.58
CA SER A 356 -11.81 10.34 16.15
C SER A 356 -13.33 10.28 16.07
N SER A 357 -13.90 9.22 15.50
CA SER A 357 -15.35 9.08 15.36
C SER A 357 -16.05 8.81 16.70
N SER A 358 -17.27 9.29 16.82
CA SER A 358 -18.21 8.95 17.90
C SER A 358 -19.07 7.72 17.59
N GLU A 359 -18.91 7.10 16.42
CA GLU A 359 -19.64 5.89 16.05
C GLU A 359 -19.22 4.67 16.87
N SER A 360 -20.02 3.62 16.84
CA SER A 360 -19.78 2.41 17.62
C SER A 360 -18.64 1.57 17.02
N PRO A 361 -17.71 1.05 17.84
CA PRO A 361 -16.67 0.13 17.34
C PRO A 361 -17.23 -1.22 16.87
N ALA A 362 -18.53 -1.50 17.09
CA ALA A 362 -19.19 -2.69 16.57
C ALA A 362 -19.55 -2.59 15.07
N LEU A 363 -19.37 -1.43 14.44
CA LEU A 363 -19.80 -1.18 13.06
C LEU A 363 -18.65 -1.12 12.04
N HIS A 364 -17.40 -0.98 12.49
CA HIS A 364 -16.26 -0.74 11.61
C HIS A 364 -15.14 -1.68 12.00
N ALA A 365 -14.66 -2.53 11.10
CA ALA A 365 -13.67 -3.55 11.42
C ALA A 365 -12.31 -2.99 11.86
N HIS A 366 -11.89 -1.89 11.25
CA HIS A 366 -10.54 -1.40 11.35
C HIS A 366 -10.50 0.11 11.46
N LEU A 367 -9.75 0.60 12.46
CA LEU A 367 -9.61 2.03 12.72
C LEU A 367 -8.20 2.50 12.38
N HIS A 368 -8.09 3.71 11.85
CA HIS A 368 -6.81 4.34 11.52
C HIS A 368 -6.66 5.68 12.25
N THR A 369 -5.47 5.93 12.80
CA THR A 369 -5.12 7.24 13.38
C THR A 369 -4.72 8.19 12.26
N TRP A 370 -5.70 8.90 11.70
CA TRP A 370 -5.45 9.89 10.66
C TRP A 370 -4.53 11.01 11.14
N GLN A 371 -3.88 11.70 10.19
CA GLN A 371 -2.89 12.75 10.47
C GLN A 371 -3.57 14.06 10.95
N ASN A 372 -4.21 14.02 12.12
CA ASN A 372 -4.88 15.15 12.75
C ASN A 372 -4.74 15.10 14.29
N ASN A 373 -5.24 16.15 14.95
CA ASN A 373 -5.20 16.28 16.41
C ASN A 373 -6.58 16.09 17.06
N LEU A 374 -7.51 15.41 16.37
CA LEU A 374 -8.81 15.06 16.95
C LEU A 374 -8.61 13.92 17.97
N ARG A 375 -9.37 13.94 19.06
CA ARG A 375 -9.34 12.89 20.09
C ARG A 375 -9.95 11.61 19.52
N PHE A 376 -9.31 10.45 19.45
CA PHE A 376 -7.95 10.02 19.82
C PHE A 376 -6.91 10.29 18.70
N SER A 377 -5.78 10.95 19.03
CA SER A 377 -4.68 11.26 18.12
C SER A 377 -3.37 10.60 18.57
N LYS A 378 -2.66 9.93 17.65
CA LYS A 378 -1.32 9.37 17.90
C LYS A 378 -0.31 10.43 18.28
N PHE A 379 -0.42 11.64 17.73
CA PHE A 379 0.49 12.75 18.05
C PHE A 379 0.34 13.18 19.51
N SER A 380 -0.89 13.44 19.93
CA SER A 380 -1.23 13.73 21.33
C SER A 380 -0.83 12.61 22.28
N PHE A 381 -1.00 11.33 21.85
CA PHE A 381 -0.58 10.19 22.65
C PHE A 381 0.94 10.17 22.86
N HIS A 382 1.73 10.32 21.80
CA HIS A 382 3.20 10.27 21.86
C HIS A 382 3.81 11.39 22.71
N VAL A 383 3.19 12.58 22.72
CA VAL A 383 3.66 13.70 23.57
C VAL A 383 3.06 13.66 24.98
N GLY A 384 2.31 12.60 25.31
CA GLY A 384 1.82 12.33 26.66
C GLY A 384 0.61 13.16 27.10
N GLU A 385 -0.16 13.74 26.17
CA GLU A 385 -1.33 14.57 26.52
C GLU A 385 -2.40 13.77 27.28
N TYR A 386 -2.52 12.47 27.00
CA TYR A 386 -3.49 11.57 27.64
C TYR A 386 -2.99 10.93 28.95
N LYS A 387 -1.89 11.41 29.54
CA LYS A 387 -1.32 10.80 30.77
C LYS A 387 -2.25 10.87 31.99
N ASN A 388 -3.15 11.85 32.03
CA ASN A 388 -4.10 12.08 33.12
C ASN A 388 -5.53 11.61 32.76
N GLU A 389 -5.70 10.95 31.62
CA GLU A 389 -6.99 10.43 31.20
C GLU A 389 -7.48 9.36 32.19
N ASP A 390 -8.71 9.51 32.67
CA ASP A 390 -9.32 8.56 33.60
C ASP A 390 -9.91 7.38 32.82
N ILE A 391 -9.14 6.29 32.73
CA ILE A 391 -9.52 5.08 32.00
C ILE A 391 -10.87 4.49 32.45
N THR A 392 -11.30 4.75 33.68
CA THR A 392 -12.57 4.23 34.23
C THR A 392 -13.80 4.96 33.71
N LYS A 393 -13.62 6.15 33.12
CA LYS A 393 -14.70 6.97 32.53
C LYS A 393 -14.86 6.76 31.02
N LEU A 394 -13.93 6.06 30.39
CA LEU A 394 -14.02 5.74 28.96
C LEU A 394 -15.15 4.74 28.72
N ARG A 395 -15.86 4.90 27.61
CA ARG A 395 -16.93 4.00 27.17
C ARG A 395 -16.53 3.28 25.89
N PRO A 396 -15.58 2.32 25.99
CA PRO A 396 -14.97 1.69 24.82
C PRO A 396 -15.93 0.83 24.00
N TYR A 397 -17.12 0.50 24.50
CA TYR A 397 -18.13 -0.24 23.74
C TYR A 397 -19.17 0.68 23.07
N GLU A 398 -19.17 1.98 23.41
CA GLU A 398 -20.14 2.95 22.89
C GLU A 398 -19.56 3.76 21.73
N THR A 399 -18.31 4.23 21.85
CA THR A 399 -17.70 5.12 20.86
C THR A 399 -16.29 4.70 20.47
N ILE A 400 -15.95 4.91 19.20
CA ILE A 400 -14.62 4.63 18.63
C ILE A 400 -13.52 5.44 19.31
N LEU A 401 -13.75 6.73 19.58
CA LEU A 401 -12.74 7.56 20.24
C LEU A 401 -12.38 7.05 21.64
N ASP A 402 -13.37 6.60 22.42
CA ASP A 402 -13.11 6.01 23.74
C ASP A 402 -12.53 4.60 23.61
N TYR A 403 -12.91 3.84 22.58
CA TYR A 403 -12.31 2.53 22.27
C TYR A 403 -10.81 2.65 22.01
N ALA A 404 -10.42 3.52 21.07
CA ALA A 404 -9.03 3.73 20.70
C ALA A 404 -8.21 4.25 21.91
N MET A 405 -8.76 5.22 22.66
CA MET A 405 -8.15 5.73 23.89
C MET A 405 -7.94 4.62 24.92
N TYR A 406 -8.95 3.80 25.18
CA TYR A 406 -8.88 2.72 26.15
C TYR A 406 -7.83 1.68 25.75
N MET A 407 -7.86 1.21 24.49
CA MET A 407 -6.89 0.22 24.00
C MET A 407 -5.46 0.75 24.12
N ALA A 408 -5.24 2.02 23.80
CA ALA A 408 -3.93 2.64 23.90
C ALA A 408 -3.44 2.78 25.35
N LEU A 409 -4.28 3.27 26.26
CA LEU A 409 -3.91 3.45 27.67
C LEU A 409 -3.74 2.11 28.41
N ASP A 410 -4.62 1.14 28.18
CA ASP A 410 -4.56 -0.19 28.82
C ASP A 410 -3.36 -1.01 28.35
N SER A 411 -2.86 -0.74 27.14
CA SER A 411 -1.71 -1.45 26.57
C SER A 411 -0.34 -1.00 27.12
N ARG A 412 -0.31 0.10 27.88
CA ARG A 412 0.93 0.63 28.46
C ARG A 412 1.54 -0.36 29.45
N PRO A 413 2.88 -0.41 29.57
CA PRO A 413 3.52 -1.17 30.62
C PRO A 413 2.96 -0.74 31.98
N LYS A 414 2.42 -1.70 32.74
CA LYS A 414 2.06 -1.43 34.14
C LYS A 414 3.37 -1.16 34.87
N THR A 415 3.57 0.06 35.34
CA THR A 415 4.71 0.35 36.22
C THR A 415 4.66 -0.62 37.38
N ALA A 416 5.77 -1.33 37.64
CA ALA A 416 5.90 -2.13 38.84
C ALA A 416 5.57 -1.19 40.02
N ARG A 417 4.51 -1.50 40.77
CA ARG A 417 4.27 -0.81 42.04
C ARG A 417 5.58 -0.90 42.81
N PRO A 418 6.17 0.22 43.27
CA PRO A 418 7.24 0.13 44.24
C PRO A 418 6.71 -0.71 45.39
N LEU A 419 7.41 -1.80 45.73
CA LEU A 419 7.21 -2.48 47.00
C LEU A 419 7.30 -1.38 48.07
N ARG A 420 6.18 -1.09 48.73
CA ARG A 420 6.21 -0.33 49.98
C ARG A 420 6.99 -1.22 50.95
N ILE A 421 8.25 -0.85 51.19
CA ILE A 421 9.06 -1.40 52.28
C ILE A 421 8.48 -0.89 53.59
#